data_AF-A0A531BZP5-F1
#
_entry.id   AF-A0A531BZP5-F1
#
_cell.length_a   1.000
_cell.length_b   1.000
_cell.length_c   1.000
_cell.angle_alpha   90.00
_cell.angle_beta   90.00
_cell.angle_gamma   90.00
#
_symmetry.space_group_name_H-M   'P 1'
#
loop_
_entity.id
_entity.type
_entity.pdbx_description
1 polymer ?
#
loop_
_entity_poly.entity_id
_entity_poly.type
_entity_poly.pdbx_seq_one_letter_code
_entity_poly.pdbx_strand_id
1 'polypeptide(L)'
;GGMMPQGGMMPQGGMMPQGGMMPQGGMMPQGGMMSGEMMRMMMGMMSAKDGSAEQMMSPDHVEGRIAFLQAELKLTDAQQPQWKAVADAMRTNAKLAKEAMAGMGGAMMSAGSAAMTPLKRIDQVEQMLSARIEGLRQLKAAMEPFYATLSEAQKAVADKLLMPAPMGMM
;
A
#
# COMPACT_ATOMS: atom_id res chain seq x y z
N GLY A 1 15.37 11.85 -59.28
CA GLY A 1 16.84 11.68 -59.35
C GLY A 1 17.41 12.13 -58.03
N GLY A 2 18.17 11.33 -57.28
CA GLY A 2 19.05 10.25 -57.70
C GLY A 2 20.39 10.84 -58.09
N MET A 3 21.34 10.91 -57.14
CA MET A 3 22.78 10.82 -57.40
C MET A 3 23.55 10.62 -56.07
N MET A 4 23.94 9.38 -55.80
CA MET A 4 25.26 9.05 -55.25
C MET A 4 26.03 8.36 -56.39
N PRO A 5 27.36 8.53 -56.45
CA PRO A 5 28.26 7.37 -56.49
C PRO A 5 29.43 7.56 -55.49
N GLN A 6 29.86 6.57 -54.69
CA GLN A 6 30.68 5.39 -55.04
C GLN A 6 32.09 5.81 -55.51
N GLY A 7 33.23 5.38 -54.96
CA GLY A 7 33.59 4.41 -53.93
C GLY A 7 35.14 4.33 -53.82
N GLY A 8 35.66 3.43 -52.99
CA GLY A 8 37.10 3.05 -52.94
C GLY A 8 37.62 2.94 -51.50
N MET A 9 37.56 1.76 -50.88
CA MET A 9 38.65 0.75 -50.77
C MET A 9 39.53 0.91 -49.52
N MET A 10 39.34 -0.01 -48.57
CA MET A 10 40.31 -0.39 -47.53
C MET A 10 41.45 -1.23 -48.16
N PRO A 11 42.64 -1.26 -47.53
CA PRO A 11 43.04 -2.53 -46.91
C PRO A 11 43.84 -2.39 -45.58
N GLN A 12 43.40 -3.19 -44.62
CA GLN A 12 44.14 -4.10 -43.74
C GLN A 12 45.64 -3.90 -43.41
N GLY A 13 45.92 -3.94 -42.09
CA GLY A 13 47.21 -4.23 -41.45
C GLY A 13 47.46 -3.23 -40.33
N GLY A 14 47.33 -3.52 -39.04
CA GLY A 14 47.74 -4.66 -38.23
C GLY A 14 48.25 -4.07 -36.90
N MET A 15 48.23 -4.84 -35.81
CA MET A 15 48.79 -4.53 -34.47
C MET A 15 47.87 -3.82 -33.45
N MET A 16 47.15 -4.63 -32.66
CA MET A 16 47.26 -4.57 -31.19
C MET A 16 48.35 -5.60 -30.81
N PRO A 17 49.24 -5.38 -29.82
CA PRO A 17 48.79 -5.39 -28.42
C PRO A 17 49.61 -4.57 -27.40
N GLN A 18 49.02 -4.49 -26.21
CA GLN A 18 49.67 -4.56 -24.88
C GLN A 18 50.27 -3.29 -24.26
N GLY A 19 49.62 -2.87 -23.17
CA GLY A 19 50.31 -2.49 -21.94
C GLY A 19 50.06 -1.07 -21.46
N GLY A 20 49.22 -0.91 -20.43
CA GLY A 20 49.24 0.32 -19.63
C GLY A 20 47.96 0.66 -18.89
N MET A 21 47.83 0.10 -17.68
CA MET A 21 47.19 0.73 -16.51
C MET A 21 45.67 0.98 -16.52
N MET A 22 44.96 0.00 -15.96
CA MET A 22 43.82 0.29 -15.06
C MET A 22 44.34 1.01 -13.82
N PRO A 23 43.80 2.17 -13.39
CA PRO A 23 43.98 2.62 -12.03
C PRO A 23 43.05 1.82 -11.13
N GLN A 24 43.65 0.84 -10.47
CA GLN A 24 43.12 0.20 -9.28
C GLN A 24 43.00 1.25 -8.16
N GLY A 25 41.87 1.24 -7.46
CA GLY A 25 41.80 1.68 -6.06
C GLY A 25 41.39 3.13 -5.84
N GLY A 26 40.08 3.36 -5.79
CA GLY A 26 39.49 4.59 -5.28
C GLY A 26 38.11 4.31 -4.67
N MET A 27 38.10 3.73 -3.47
CA MET A 27 37.06 3.86 -2.45
C MET A 27 35.59 3.73 -2.94
N MET A 28 35.04 2.51 -2.85
CA MET A 28 33.64 2.40 -2.43
C MET A 28 33.56 2.96 -1.00
N PRO A 29 32.73 3.97 -0.68
CA PRO A 29 32.51 4.35 0.70
C PRO A 29 31.68 3.24 1.35
N GLN A 30 32.39 2.24 1.86
CA GLN A 30 31.88 1.32 2.84
C GLN A 30 31.51 2.13 4.09
N GLY A 31 30.23 2.07 4.49
CA GLY A 31 29.85 2.32 5.88
C GLY A 31 29.45 3.75 6.25
N GLY A 32 28.98 4.58 5.31
CA GLY A 32 28.13 5.70 5.71
C GLY A 32 26.80 5.15 6.19
N MET A 33 26.59 5.04 7.51
CA MET A 33 25.23 4.89 8.05
C MET A 33 24.40 6.00 7.42
N MET A 34 23.54 5.66 6.46
CA MET A 34 22.49 6.58 6.02
C MET A 34 21.79 7.01 7.30
N SER A 35 21.79 8.31 7.59
CA SER A 35 21.21 8.80 8.84
C SER A 35 19.80 8.24 8.94
N GLY A 36 19.39 7.78 10.13
CA GLY A 36 18.05 7.19 10.32
C GLY A 36 16.92 8.12 9.83
N GLU A 37 17.21 9.42 9.78
CA GLU A 37 16.36 10.47 9.22
C GLU A 37 16.31 10.46 7.68
N MET A 38 17.44 10.29 7.00
CA MET A 38 17.49 10.10 5.55
C MET A 38 16.81 8.79 5.14
N MET A 39 16.98 7.71 5.91
CA MET A 39 16.31 6.43 5.66
C MET A 39 14.78 6.53 5.90
N ARG A 40 14.33 7.29 6.92
CA ARG A 40 12.90 7.58 7.14
C ARG A 40 12.30 8.42 6.02
N MET A 41 13.03 9.41 5.52
CA MET A 41 12.59 10.25 4.39
C MET A 41 12.49 9.44 3.10
N MET A 42 13.43 8.51 2.88
CA MET A 42 13.41 7.60 1.73
C MET A 42 12.25 6.60 1.81
N MET A 43 11.95 6.05 2.99
CA MET A 43 10.79 5.19 3.22
C MET A 43 9.46 5.93 2.98
N GLY A 44 9.33 7.16 3.50
CA GLY A 44 8.14 7.98 3.26
C GLY A 44 7.90 8.32 1.78
N MET A 45 8.99 8.48 1.01
CA MET A 45 8.92 8.72 -0.43
C MET A 45 8.67 7.44 -1.24
N MET A 46 9.08 6.27 -0.75
CA MET A 46 8.77 4.97 -1.36
C MET A 46 7.30 4.56 -1.14
N SER A 47 6.77 4.74 0.08
CA SER A 47 5.34 4.54 0.37
C SER A 47 4.43 5.46 -0.45
N ALA A 48 4.90 6.66 -0.81
CA ALA A 48 4.16 7.59 -1.66
C ALA A 48 4.19 7.20 -3.16
N LYS A 49 5.18 6.41 -3.61
CA LYS A 49 5.39 6.10 -5.03
C LYS A 49 4.68 4.82 -5.49
N ASP A 50 4.44 3.88 -4.57
CA ASP A 50 3.60 2.68 -4.80
C ASP A 50 2.14 2.88 -4.29
N GLY A 51 1.80 4.10 -3.89
CA GLY A 51 0.62 4.45 -3.10
C GLY A 51 -0.76 4.27 -3.74
N SER A 52 -0.93 3.66 -4.91
CA SER A 52 -2.28 3.61 -5.51
C SER A 52 -3.25 2.65 -4.79
N ALA A 53 -2.76 1.53 -4.26
CA ALA A 53 -3.61 0.53 -3.59
C ALA A 53 -3.71 0.78 -2.07
N GLU A 54 -2.59 1.04 -1.41
CA GLU A 54 -2.53 1.35 0.04
C GLU A 54 -3.37 2.57 0.39
N GLN A 55 -3.29 3.61 -0.45
CA GLN A 55 -3.95 4.89 -0.20
C GLN A 55 -5.44 4.79 -0.50
N MET A 56 -5.88 3.97 -1.47
CA MET A 56 -7.31 3.65 -1.65
C MET A 56 -7.91 2.85 -0.47
N MET A 57 -7.07 2.17 0.31
CA MET A 57 -7.48 1.42 1.51
C MET A 57 -7.39 2.26 2.79
N SER A 58 -6.95 3.52 2.70
CA SER A 58 -6.95 4.46 3.82
C SER A 58 -8.40 4.70 4.30
N PRO A 59 -8.61 4.81 5.63
CA PRO A 59 -9.92 5.15 6.16
C PRO A 59 -10.43 6.52 5.70
N ASP A 60 -9.58 7.39 5.16
CA ASP A 60 -9.98 8.67 4.56
C ASP A 60 -10.78 8.54 3.27
N HIS A 61 -10.60 7.44 2.53
CA HIS A 61 -11.22 7.23 1.22
C HIS A 61 -12.40 6.23 1.26
N VAL A 62 -13.01 6.04 2.43
CA VAL A 62 -14.08 5.05 2.63
C VAL A 62 -15.28 5.23 1.69
N GLU A 63 -15.73 6.47 1.43
CA GLU A 63 -16.85 6.73 0.52
C GLU A 63 -16.49 6.37 -0.93
N GLY A 64 -15.25 6.62 -1.35
CA GLY A 64 -14.76 6.24 -2.67
C GLY A 64 -14.74 4.72 -2.83
N ARG A 65 -14.28 3.99 -1.81
CA ARG A 65 -14.29 2.53 -1.79
C ARG A 65 -15.71 1.96 -1.83
N ILE A 66 -16.64 2.54 -1.07
CA ILE A 66 -18.05 2.14 -1.09
C ILE A 66 -18.64 2.35 -2.50
N ALA A 67 -18.46 3.53 -3.08
CA ALA A 67 -18.96 3.83 -4.43
C ALA A 67 -18.36 2.88 -5.50
N PHE A 68 -17.05 2.62 -5.41
CA PHE A 68 -16.36 1.68 -6.29
C PHE A 68 -16.95 0.26 -6.19
N LEU A 69 -17.09 -0.28 -4.97
CA LEU A 69 -17.63 -1.62 -4.77
C LEU A 69 -19.07 -1.74 -5.27
N GLN A 70 -19.90 -0.72 -5.02
CA GLN A 70 -21.27 -0.69 -5.51
C GLN A 70 -21.34 -0.73 -7.04
N ALA A 71 -20.45 0.01 -7.72
CA ALA A 71 -20.38 0.03 -9.18
C ALA A 71 -19.88 -1.31 -9.74
N GLU A 72 -18.80 -1.86 -9.18
CA GLU A 72 -18.22 -3.13 -9.64
C GLU A 72 -19.14 -4.32 -9.43
N LEU A 73 -19.88 -4.34 -8.30
CA LEU A 73 -20.87 -5.38 -8.01
C LEU A 73 -22.16 -5.22 -8.82
N LYS A 74 -22.34 -4.11 -9.54
CA LYS A 74 -23.54 -3.83 -10.35
C LYS A 74 -24.83 -4.08 -9.56
N LEU A 75 -24.92 -3.49 -8.37
CA LEU A 75 -26.01 -3.77 -7.44
C LEU A 75 -27.37 -3.36 -7.99
N THR A 76 -28.34 -4.23 -7.81
CA THR A 76 -29.75 -3.97 -8.15
C THR A 76 -30.46 -3.21 -7.04
N ASP A 77 -31.59 -2.58 -7.35
CA ASP A 77 -32.41 -1.86 -6.36
C ASP A 77 -32.85 -2.76 -5.19
N ALA A 78 -33.10 -4.04 -5.47
CA ALA A 78 -33.47 -5.03 -4.45
C ALA A 78 -32.33 -5.34 -3.45
N GLN A 79 -31.07 -5.10 -3.83
CA GLN A 79 -29.88 -5.35 -3.00
C GLN A 79 -29.45 -4.10 -2.20
N GLN A 80 -29.98 -2.92 -2.53
CA GLN A 80 -29.59 -1.64 -1.89
C GLN A 80 -29.80 -1.60 -0.38
N PRO A 81 -30.90 -2.14 0.19
CA PRO A 81 -31.10 -2.12 1.64
C PRO A 81 -30.01 -2.90 2.40
N GLN A 82 -29.63 -4.07 1.90
CA GLN A 82 -28.59 -4.91 2.48
C GLN A 82 -27.21 -4.30 2.26
N TRP A 83 -26.96 -3.72 1.09
CA TRP A 83 -25.73 -2.99 0.81
C TRP A 83 -25.52 -1.81 1.75
N LYS A 84 -26.58 -1.07 2.06
CA LYS A 84 -26.51 0.07 2.99
C LYS A 84 -25.97 -0.35 4.37
N ALA A 85 -26.39 -1.52 4.88
CA ALA A 85 -25.87 -2.04 6.13
C ALA A 85 -24.36 -2.34 6.06
N VAL A 86 -23.89 -2.91 4.94
CA VAL A 86 -22.45 -3.14 4.70
C VAL A 86 -21.68 -1.82 4.62
N ALA A 87 -22.20 -0.85 3.87
CA ALA A 87 -21.58 0.47 3.73
C ALA A 87 -21.50 1.21 5.07
N ASP A 88 -22.54 1.14 5.90
CA ASP A 88 -22.56 1.76 7.23
C ASP A 88 -21.55 1.07 8.19
N ALA A 89 -21.38 -0.25 8.10
CA ALA A 89 -20.32 -0.96 8.82
C ALA A 89 -18.92 -0.55 8.34
N MET A 90 -18.71 -0.38 7.03
CA MET A 90 -17.44 0.11 6.47
C MET A 90 -17.09 1.52 6.97
N ARG A 91 -18.07 2.44 6.98
CA ARG A 91 -17.90 3.80 7.53
C ARG A 91 -17.54 3.79 9.00
N THR A 92 -18.22 2.95 9.78
CA THR A 92 -17.96 2.78 11.22
C THR A 92 -16.53 2.30 11.45
N ASN A 93 -16.09 1.27 10.73
CA ASN A 93 -14.72 0.76 10.79
C ASN A 93 -13.68 1.81 10.38
N ALA A 94 -13.96 2.59 9.33
CA ALA A 94 -13.07 3.67 8.91
C ALA A 94 -12.94 4.76 9.98
N LYS A 95 -14.05 5.14 10.62
CA LYS A 95 -14.03 6.11 11.74
C LYS A 95 -13.19 5.60 12.91
N LEU A 96 -13.39 4.34 13.33
CA LEU A 96 -12.60 3.71 14.39
C LEU A 96 -11.10 3.68 14.05
N ALA A 97 -10.76 3.37 12.80
CA ALA A 97 -9.38 3.38 12.33
C ALA A 97 -8.76 4.79 12.37
N LYS A 98 -9.50 5.83 11.97
CA LYS A 98 -9.02 7.23 12.08
C LYS A 98 -8.79 7.64 13.52
N GLU A 99 -9.72 7.32 14.41
CA GLU A 99 -9.61 7.66 15.83
C GLU A 99 -8.41 6.95 16.48
N ALA A 100 -8.17 5.68 16.15
CA ALA A 100 -7.01 4.93 16.59
C ALA A 100 -5.69 5.56 16.06
N MET A 101 -5.63 5.94 14.79
CA MET A 101 -4.45 6.62 14.21
C MET A 101 -4.20 7.98 14.85
N ALA A 102 -5.24 8.79 15.06
CA ALA A 102 -5.13 10.10 15.70
C ALA A 102 -4.65 9.99 17.16
N GLY A 103 -5.17 9.02 17.91
CA GLY A 103 -4.74 8.73 19.27
C GLY A 103 -3.27 8.32 19.36
N MET A 104 -2.80 7.52 18.40
CA MET A 104 -1.41 7.09 18.33
C MET A 104 -0.46 8.24 17.95
N GLY A 105 -0.84 9.10 17.00
CA GLY A 105 -0.08 10.31 16.65
C GLY A 105 0.01 11.31 17.81
N GLY A 106 -1.09 11.52 18.54
CA GLY A 106 -1.12 12.36 19.74
C GLY A 106 -0.26 11.81 20.89
N ALA A 107 -0.28 10.49 21.10
CA ALA A 107 0.56 9.83 22.11
C ALA A 107 2.06 9.94 21.78
N MET A 108 2.43 9.82 20.50
CA MET A 108 3.82 9.91 20.05
C MET A 108 4.38 11.35 20.12
N MET A 109 3.53 12.36 19.94
CA MET A 109 3.91 13.78 20.05
C MET A 109 3.97 14.26 21.51
N SER A 110 3.14 13.71 22.41
CA SER A 110 3.03 14.15 23.81
C SER A 110 3.94 13.40 24.78
N ALA A 111 4.14 12.10 24.54
CA ALA A 111 5.03 11.27 25.34
C ALA A 111 6.34 11.13 24.57
N GLY A 112 7.37 11.91 24.93
CA GLY A 112 8.72 11.70 24.40
C GLY A 112 9.09 10.21 24.44
N SER A 113 9.80 9.73 23.42
CA SER A 113 9.98 8.29 23.10
C SER A 113 10.38 7.38 24.28
N ALA A 114 10.96 7.95 25.32
CA ALA A 114 11.36 7.29 26.57
C ALA A 114 10.19 6.86 27.50
N ALA A 115 8.99 7.44 27.38
CA ALA A 115 7.83 7.12 28.23
C ALA A 115 7.03 5.88 27.77
N MET A 116 7.31 5.38 26.56
CA MET A 116 6.70 4.17 26.01
C MET A 116 7.54 2.94 26.30
N THR A 117 7.24 2.27 27.41
CA THR A 117 7.84 0.97 27.76
C THR A 117 7.39 -0.12 26.78
N PRO A 118 8.15 -1.21 26.61
CA PRO A 118 7.73 -2.34 25.78
C PRO A 118 6.35 -2.90 26.18
N LEU A 119 6.05 -2.97 27.49
CA LEU A 119 4.75 -3.44 27.99
C LEU A 119 3.60 -2.53 27.54
N LYS A 120 3.74 -1.21 27.69
CA LYS A 120 2.71 -0.26 27.21
C LYS A 120 2.50 -0.31 25.70
N ARG A 121 3.56 -0.57 24.93
CA ARG A 121 3.44 -0.76 23.47
C ARG A 121 2.67 -2.03 23.14
N ILE A 122 2.90 -3.13 23.88
CA ILE A 122 2.13 -4.36 23.72
C ILE A 122 0.66 -4.09 24.02
N ASP A 123 0.34 -3.42 25.14
CA ASP A 123 -1.04 -3.07 25.50
C ASP A 123 -1.73 -2.23 24.39
N GLN A 124 -1.03 -1.25 23.82
CA GLN A 124 -1.55 -0.42 22.73
C GLN A 124 -1.81 -1.22 21.45
N VAL A 125 -0.88 -2.10 21.07
CA VAL A 125 -1.05 -2.98 19.90
C VAL A 125 -2.21 -3.95 20.14
N GLU A 126 -2.33 -4.53 21.34
CA GLU A 126 -3.43 -5.42 21.70
C GLU A 126 -4.78 -4.71 21.62
N GLN A 127 -4.89 -3.49 22.14
CA GLN A 127 -6.12 -2.70 22.05
C GLN A 127 -6.49 -2.38 20.60
N MET A 128 -5.52 -1.96 19.78
CA MET A 128 -5.75 -1.69 18.37
C MET A 128 -6.20 -2.94 17.60
N LEU A 129 -5.53 -4.08 17.82
CA LEU A 129 -5.89 -5.34 17.19
C LEU A 129 -7.26 -5.82 17.64
N SER A 130 -7.60 -5.67 18.92
CA SER A 130 -8.92 -6.01 19.46
C SER A 130 -10.03 -5.17 18.82
N ALA A 131 -9.83 -3.86 18.69
CA ALA A 131 -10.77 -2.98 18.00
C ALA A 131 -10.93 -3.36 16.52
N ARG A 132 -9.83 -3.71 15.85
CA ARG A 132 -9.84 -4.17 14.45
C ARG A 132 -10.58 -5.50 14.28
N ILE A 133 -10.40 -6.45 15.21
CA ILE A 133 -11.13 -7.72 15.22
C ILE A 133 -12.63 -7.47 15.39
N GLU A 134 -13.01 -6.57 16.30
CA GLU A 134 -14.42 -6.25 16.52
C GLU A 134 -15.06 -5.59 15.29
N GLY A 135 -14.35 -4.65 14.65
CA GLY A 135 -14.80 -4.08 13.39
C GLY A 135 -14.98 -5.11 12.27
N LEU A 136 -14.09 -6.12 12.19
CA LEU A 136 -14.23 -7.21 11.22
C LEU A 136 -15.44 -8.11 11.54
N ARG A 137 -15.74 -8.35 12.82
CA ARG A 137 -16.95 -9.10 13.21
C ARG A 137 -18.22 -8.37 12.81
N GLN A 138 -18.28 -7.07 13.05
CA GLN A 138 -19.42 -6.22 12.67
C GLN A 138 -19.61 -6.18 11.14
N LEU A 139 -18.51 -6.02 10.39
CA LEU A 139 -18.55 -6.06 8.94
C LEU A 139 -19.04 -7.42 8.43
N LYS A 140 -18.54 -8.53 9.00
CA LYS A 140 -18.99 -9.88 8.65
C LYS A 140 -20.49 -10.06 8.89
N ALA A 141 -21.00 -9.63 10.05
CA ALA A 141 -22.41 -9.72 10.39
C ALA A 141 -23.30 -8.93 9.39
N ALA A 142 -22.85 -7.77 8.91
CA ALA A 142 -23.55 -7.02 7.86
C ALA A 142 -23.42 -7.67 6.47
N MET A 143 -22.26 -8.28 6.18
CA MET A 143 -21.98 -8.92 4.89
C MET A 143 -22.74 -10.24 4.69
N GLU A 144 -22.98 -11.03 5.73
CA GLU A 144 -23.69 -12.32 5.62
C GLU A 144 -25.05 -12.22 4.90
N PRO A 145 -26.00 -11.36 5.32
CA PRO A 145 -27.27 -11.21 4.63
C PRO A 145 -27.12 -10.57 3.23
N PHE A 146 -26.15 -9.67 3.04
CA PHE A 146 -25.88 -9.08 1.72
C PHE A 146 -25.36 -10.11 0.73
N TYR A 147 -24.36 -10.90 1.11
CA TYR A 147 -23.73 -11.92 0.27
C TYR A 147 -24.72 -13.01 -0.14
N ALA A 148 -25.70 -13.33 0.73
CA ALA A 148 -26.79 -14.25 0.40
C ALA A 148 -27.69 -13.74 -0.76
N THR A 149 -27.80 -12.43 -0.96
CA THR A 149 -28.59 -11.83 -2.05
C THR A 149 -27.85 -11.71 -3.39
N LEU A 150 -26.54 -12.00 -3.41
CA LEU A 150 -25.71 -11.86 -4.60
C LEU A 150 -25.88 -13.05 -5.56
N SER A 151 -25.91 -12.76 -6.85
CA SER A 151 -25.76 -13.77 -7.89
C SER A 151 -24.34 -14.37 -7.89
N GLU A 152 -24.14 -15.53 -8.53
CA GLU A 152 -22.82 -16.16 -8.64
C GLU A 152 -21.76 -15.23 -9.25
N ALA A 153 -22.13 -14.49 -10.30
CA ALA A 153 -21.24 -13.51 -10.93
C ALA A 153 -20.84 -12.38 -9.97
N GLN A 154 -21.80 -11.86 -9.18
CA GLN A 154 -21.52 -10.83 -8.18
C GLN A 154 -20.67 -11.38 -7.03
N LYS A 155 -20.89 -12.62 -6.60
CA LYS A 155 -20.06 -13.29 -5.58
C LYS A 155 -18.61 -13.41 -6.04
N ALA A 156 -18.37 -13.81 -7.29
CA ALA A 156 -17.01 -13.88 -7.83
C ALA A 156 -16.28 -12.52 -7.80
N VAL A 157 -17.01 -11.41 -8.06
CA VAL A 157 -16.46 -10.05 -7.93
C VAL A 157 -16.24 -9.68 -6.47
N ALA A 158 -17.21 -9.97 -5.59
CA ALA A 158 -17.11 -9.74 -4.15
C ALA A 158 -15.91 -10.46 -3.54
N ASP A 159 -15.70 -11.73 -3.88
CA ASP A 159 -14.60 -12.56 -3.38
C ASP A 159 -13.23 -12.04 -3.80
N LYS A 160 -13.15 -11.27 -4.89
CA LYS A 160 -11.91 -10.60 -5.32
C LYS A 160 -11.69 -9.26 -4.62
N LEU A 161 -12.75 -8.46 -4.46
CA LEU A 161 -12.65 -7.06 -4.05
C LEU A 161 -12.86 -6.81 -2.55
N LEU A 162 -13.57 -7.71 -1.85
CA LEU A 162 -13.90 -7.58 -0.43
C LEU A 162 -12.96 -8.36 0.48
N MET A 163 -11.94 -9.04 -0.07
CA MET A 163 -10.94 -9.73 0.74
C MET A 163 -10.27 -8.75 1.70
N PRO A 164 -10.23 -9.05 3.02
CA PRO A 164 -9.46 -8.27 3.96
C PRO A 164 -8.01 -8.21 3.49
N ALA A 165 -7.41 -7.02 3.50
CA ALA A 165 -6.00 -6.88 3.13
C ALA A 165 -5.14 -7.83 3.99
N PRO A 166 -4.15 -8.53 3.41
CA PRO A 166 -3.24 -9.40 4.15
C PRO A 166 -2.66 -8.64 5.34
N MET A 167 -2.72 -9.28 6.53
CA MET A 167 -2.05 -8.78 7.73
C MET A 167 -0.55 -8.63 7.44
N GLY A 168 -0.05 -7.40 7.28
CA GLY A 168 1.36 -7.14 6.97
C GLY A 168 1.64 -5.82 6.25
N MET A 169 0.60 -5.14 5.77
CA MET A 169 0.67 -3.86 5.08
C MET A 169 0.08 -2.78 6.00
N MET A 170 0.93 -2.22 6.87
CA MET A 170 0.70 -1.00 7.67
C MET A 170 1.94 -0.12 7.59
#